data_AF-A0A9E2RH77-F1
#
_entry.id   AF-A0A9E2RH77-F1
#
_cell.length_a   1.000
_cell.length_b   1.000
_cell.length_c   1.000
_cell.angle_alpha   90.00
_cell.angle_beta   90.00
_cell.angle_gamma   90.00
#
_symmetry.space_group_name_H-M   'P 1'
#
loop_
_entity.id
_entity.type
_entity.pdbx_description
1 polymer ?
#
loop_
_entity_poly.entity_id
_entity_poly.type
_entity_poly.pdbx_seq_one_letter_code
_entity_poly.pdbx_strand_id
1 'polypeptide(L)'
;FAKVQPEDFLKYGLIPEFVGRLPVVATLDELDERALIRILTEPRNALTKQYEKLLSFEKVKLKFTEGALGAIARKAFLQKTGARGLRAILEDVMLDVMYDAPSQKQINEVLITEDAILGKHPPIRIFEQDKDVKTA
;
A
#
# COMPACT_ATOMS: atom_id res chain seq x y z
N PHE A 1 -24.02 -12.91 -3.36
CA PHE A 1 -24.89 -11.96 -2.64
C PHE A 1 -25.26 -12.54 -1.29
N ALA A 2 -24.71 -11.99 -0.21
CA ALA A 2 -25.15 -12.34 1.13
C ALA A 2 -26.59 -11.83 1.32
N LYS A 3 -27.54 -12.76 1.54
CA LYS A 3 -28.96 -12.44 1.71
C LYS A 3 -29.26 -12.18 3.19
N VAL A 4 -28.79 -11.05 3.71
CA VAL A 4 -29.15 -10.60 5.07
C VAL A 4 -30.63 -10.19 5.09
N GLN A 5 -31.38 -10.65 6.09
CA GLN A 5 -32.78 -10.26 6.33
C GLN A 5 -32.89 -9.31 7.54
N PRO A 6 -33.94 -8.47 7.61
CA PRO A 6 -34.20 -7.62 8.78
C PRO A 6 -34.23 -8.38 10.11
N GLU A 7 -34.73 -9.62 10.09
CA GLU A 7 -34.81 -10.52 11.24
C GLU A 7 -33.43 -10.90 11.80
N ASP A 8 -32.40 -10.93 10.95
CA ASP A 8 -31.04 -11.20 11.38
C ASP A 8 -30.55 -10.05 12.28
N PHE A 9 -30.82 -8.80 11.90
CA PHE A 9 -30.47 -7.63 12.72
C PHE A 9 -31.15 -7.64 14.10
N LEU A 10 -32.41 -8.10 14.19
CA LEU A 10 -33.12 -8.27 15.45
C LEU A 10 -32.45 -9.33 16.33
N LYS A 11 -32.07 -10.48 15.76
CA LYS A 11 -31.32 -11.54 16.47
C LYS A 11 -29.94 -11.07 16.93
N TYR A 12 -29.31 -10.15 16.19
CA TYR A 12 -28.05 -9.50 16.55
C TYR A 12 -28.21 -8.39 17.61
N GLY A 13 -29.43 -8.09 18.05
CA GLY A 13 -29.71 -7.18 19.17
C GLY A 13 -30.10 -5.75 18.78
N LEU A 14 -30.36 -5.49 17.49
CA LEU A 14 -30.91 -4.20 17.06
C LEU A 14 -32.42 -4.14 17.31
N ILE A 15 -32.92 -2.96 17.68
CA ILE A 15 -34.36 -2.77 17.98
C ILE A 15 -35.20 -2.61 16.70
N PRO A 16 -36.46 -3.09 16.68
CA PRO A 16 -37.32 -3.02 15.49
C PRO A 16 -37.54 -1.61 14.94
N GLU A 17 -37.67 -0.61 15.79
CA GLU A 17 -37.88 0.78 15.40
C GLU A 17 -36.67 1.36 14.66
N PHE A 18 -35.47 0.89 15.00
CA PHE A 18 -34.23 1.31 14.35
C PHE A 18 -34.03 0.61 13.02
N VAL A 19 -34.25 -0.71 12.97
CA VAL A 19 -34.17 -1.49 11.72
C VAL A 19 -35.22 -1.01 10.71
N GLY A 20 -36.43 -0.64 11.16
CA GLY A 20 -37.48 -0.07 10.31
C GLY A 20 -37.13 1.28 9.68
N ARG A 21 -36.14 2.01 10.23
CA ARG A 21 -35.62 3.27 9.67
C ARG A 21 -34.47 3.08 8.67
N LEU A 22 -34.03 1.85 8.44
CA LEU A 22 -32.95 1.50 7.51
C LEU A 22 -33.50 0.70 6.32
N PRO A 23 -34.19 1.34 5.35
CA PRO A 23 -34.85 0.65 4.24
C PRO A 23 -33.90 0.08 3.19
N VAL A 24 -32.62 0.44 3.24
CA VAL A 24 -31.61 0.03 2.24
C VAL A 24 -30.49 -0.73 2.94
N VAL A 25 -30.24 -1.95 2.46
CA VAL A 25 -29.14 -2.80 2.92
C VAL A 25 -28.17 -3.00 1.77
N ALA A 26 -26.89 -2.73 2.01
CA ALA A 26 -25.81 -3.02 1.08
C ALA A 26 -24.80 -3.94 1.77
N THR A 27 -24.29 -4.92 1.03
CA THR A 27 -23.23 -5.83 1.49
C THR A 27 -21.96 -5.50 0.72
N LEU A 28 -20.82 -5.62 1.40
CA LEU A 28 -19.50 -5.42 0.80
C LEU A 28 -18.85 -6.79 0.65
N ASP A 29 -18.19 -7.00 -0.49
CA ASP A 29 -17.39 -8.20 -0.71
C ASP A 29 -16.07 -8.12 0.07
N GLU A 30 -15.55 -9.27 0.46
CA GLU A 30 -14.24 -9.35 1.11
C GLU A 30 -13.12 -8.95 0.13
N LEU A 31 -12.06 -8.35 0.68
CA LEU A 31 -10.89 -7.94 -0.10
C LEU A 31 -10.01 -9.15 -0.41
N ASP A 32 -9.82 -9.44 -1.69
CA ASP A 32 -8.82 -10.40 -2.17
C ASP A 32 -7.48 -9.72 -2.48
N GLU A 33 -6.44 -10.52 -2.74
CA GLU A 33 -5.10 -10.02 -3.06
C GLU A 33 -5.11 -9.07 -4.27
N ARG A 34 -5.96 -9.36 -5.27
CA ARG A 34 -6.09 -8.52 -6.46
C ARG A 34 -6.70 -7.15 -6.13
N ALA A 35 -7.75 -7.11 -5.32
CA ALA A 35 -8.36 -5.88 -4.84
C ALA A 35 -7.35 -5.05 -4.04
N LEU A 36 -6.52 -5.69 -3.20
CA LEU A 36 -5.47 -5.00 -2.46
C LEU A 36 -4.41 -4.36 -3.39
N ILE A 37 -3.97 -5.07 -4.43
CA ILE A 37 -3.06 -4.50 -5.44
C ILE A 37 -3.71 -3.29 -6.13
N ARG A 38 -4.99 -3.41 -6.52
CA ARG A 38 -5.71 -2.30 -7.14
C ARG A 38 -5.81 -1.09 -6.22
N ILE A 39 -6.07 -1.29 -4.92
CA ILE A 39 -6.07 -0.22 -3.91
C ILE A 39 -4.69 0.46 -3.81
N LEU A 40 -3.60 -0.29 -3.96
CA LEU A 40 -2.24 0.25 -3.94
C LEU A 40 -1.91 1.12 -5.17
N THR A 41 -2.53 0.91 -6.33
CA THR A 41 -2.10 1.53 -7.60
C THR A 41 -3.15 2.39 -8.32
N GLU A 42 -4.41 1.97 -8.34
CA GLU A 42 -5.45 2.59 -9.17
C GLU A 42 -6.00 3.90 -8.61
N PRO A 43 -6.40 3.99 -7.32
CA PRO A 43 -7.02 5.18 -6.79
C PRO A 43 -6.20 6.44 -7.03
N ARG A 44 -6.88 7.59 -7.14
CA ARG A 44 -6.21 8.89 -7.26
C ARG A 44 -5.27 9.13 -6.06
N ASN A 45 -5.69 8.70 -4.88
CA ASN A 45 -4.93 8.83 -3.63
C ASN A 45 -4.34 7.48 -3.19
N ALA A 46 -3.89 6.64 -4.13
CA ALA A 46 -3.28 5.36 -3.80
C ALA A 46 -1.97 5.54 -3.00
N LEU A 47 -1.64 4.58 -2.14
CA LEU A 47 -0.49 4.69 -1.24
C LEU A 47 0.84 4.84 -1.98
N THR A 48 1.05 4.11 -3.09
CA THR A 48 2.28 4.24 -3.89
C THR A 48 2.45 5.65 -4.42
N LYS A 49 1.38 6.24 -4.98
CA LYS A 49 1.36 7.63 -5.49
C LYS A 49 1.63 8.65 -4.39
N GLN A 50 1.15 8.40 -3.16
CA GLN A 50 1.43 9.27 -2.02
C GLN A 50 2.93 9.30 -1.70
N TYR A 51 3.57 8.12 -1.60
CA TYR A 51 5.01 8.03 -1.33
C TYR A 51 5.87 8.52 -2.50
N GLU A 52 5.49 8.22 -3.73
CA GLU A 52 6.14 8.77 -4.93
C GLU A 52 6.13 10.30 -4.92
N LYS A 53 4.98 10.90 -4.56
CA LYS A 53 4.87 12.34 -4.46
C LYS A 53 5.70 12.90 -3.32
N LEU A 54 5.75 12.22 -2.18
CA LEU A 54 6.51 12.65 -1.02
C LEU A 54 8.01 12.67 -1.33
N LEU A 55 8.55 11.60 -1.93
CA LEU A 55 9.96 11.54 -2.32
C LEU A 55 10.31 12.50 -3.47
N SER A 56 9.33 12.87 -4.30
CA SER A 56 9.53 13.87 -5.35
C SER A 56 9.91 15.26 -4.82
N PHE A 57 9.54 15.59 -3.57
CA PHE A 57 9.98 16.84 -2.94
C PHE A 57 11.49 16.88 -2.70
N GLU A 58 12.09 15.72 -2.47
CA GLU A 58 13.54 15.52 -2.34
C GLU A 58 14.22 15.24 -3.69
N LYS A 59 13.49 15.39 -4.80
CA LYS A 59 13.93 15.06 -6.17
C LYS A 59 14.32 13.59 -6.38
N VAL A 60 13.88 12.68 -5.51
CA VAL A 60 14.10 11.24 -5.64
C VAL A 60 12.91 10.60 -6.35
N LYS A 61 13.17 9.80 -7.39
CA LYS A 61 12.14 8.96 -8.03
C LYS A 61 11.92 7.69 -7.23
N LEU A 62 10.68 7.33 -6.94
CA LEU A 62 10.31 6.06 -6.32
C LEU A 62 9.63 5.17 -7.34
N LYS A 63 9.99 3.89 -7.38
CA LYS A 63 9.28 2.87 -8.18
C LYS A 63 9.05 1.61 -7.36
N PHE A 64 7.93 0.96 -7.64
CA PHE A 64 7.58 -0.35 -7.09
C PHE A 64 7.60 -1.38 -8.22
N THR A 65 8.26 -2.51 -7.97
CA THR A 65 8.15 -3.68 -8.87
C THR A 65 6.79 -4.35 -8.70
N GLU A 66 6.31 -5.06 -9.72
CA GLU A 66 5.08 -5.84 -9.62
C GLU A 66 5.16 -6.90 -8.50
N GLY A 67 6.33 -7.52 -8.34
CA GLY A 67 6.60 -8.45 -7.23
C GLY A 67 6.45 -7.79 -5.86
N ALA A 68 6.91 -6.55 -5.68
CA ALA A 68 6.71 -5.81 -4.43
C ALA A 68 5.23 -5.56 -4.14
N LEU A 69 4.45 -5.13 -5.13
CA LEU A 69 3.01 -4.90 -4.97
C LEU A 69 2.27 -6.18 -4.58
N GLY A 70 2.61 -7.30 -5.24
CA GLY A 70 2.08 -8.62 -4.89
C GLY A 70 2.47 -9.05 -3.47
N ALA A 71 3.74 -8.86 -3.08
CA ALA A 71 4.21 -9.22 -1.75
C ALA A 71 3.52 -8.41 -0.64
N ILE A 72 3.30 -7.10 -0.84
CA ILE A 72 2.56 -6.25 0.10
C ILE A 72 1.12 -6.77 0.25
N ALA A 73 0.44 -7.04 -0.88
CA ALA A 73 -0.92 -7.53 -0.87
C ALA A 73 -1.05 -8.90 -0.18
N ARG A 74 -0.16 -9.85 -0.48
CA ARG A 74 -0.11 -11.16 0.22
C ARG A 74 0.08 -11.01 1.71
N LYS A 75 1.04 -10.19 2.13
CA LYS A 75 1.37 -9.96 3.54
C LYS A 75 0.17 -9.34 4.27
N ALA A 76 -0.51 -8.35 3.68
CA ALA A 76 -1.72 -7.74 4.24
C ALA A 76 -2.90 -8.73 4.33
N PHE A 77 -3.08 -9.54 3.29
CA PHE A 77 -4.13 -10.57 3.25
C PHE A 77 -3.93 -11.62 4.35
N LEU A 78 -2.71 -12.14 4.50
CA LEU A 78 -2.36 -13.13 5.54
C LEU A 78 -2.54 -12.60 6.96
N GLN A 79 -2.26 -11.31 7.18
CA GLN A 79 -2.46 -10.65 8.48
C GLN A 79 -3.93 -10.37 8.82
N LYS A 80 -4.87 -10.63 7.91
CA LYS A 80 -6.32 -10.35 8.06
C LYS A 80 -6.63 -8.90 8.45
N THR A 81 -5.75 -7.98 8.09
CA THR A 81 -5.90 -6.54 8.36
C THR A 81 -6.56 -5.80 7.20
N GLY A 82 -6.74 -6.47 6.05
CA GLY A 82 -7.32 -5.90 4.84
C GLY A 82 -6.52 -4.70 4.33
N ALA A 83 -7.21 -3.73 3.70
CA ALA A 83 -6.56 -2.53 3.16
C ALA A 83 -5.84 -1.67 4.21
N ARG A 84 -6.21 -1.78 5.49
CA ARG A 84 -5.59 -1.02 6.58
C ARG A 84 -4.15 -1.48 6.83
N GLY A 85 -3.84 -2.76 6.63
CA GLY A 85 -2.49 -3.30 6.79
C GLY A 85 -1.50 -2.84 5.73
N LEU A 86 -1.99 -2.44 4.55
CA LEU A 86 -1.15 -1.99 3.44
C LEU A 86 -0.25 -0.82 3.82
N ARG A 87 -0.79 0.17 4.56
CA ARG A 87 -0.02 1.32 5.02
C ARG A 87 1.09 0.91 5.98
N ALA A 88 0.79 0.08 6.98
CA ALA A 88 1.77 -0.34 7.96
C ALA A 88 2.95 -1.10 7.32
N ILE A 89 2.67 -1.97 6.35
CA ILE A 89 3.71 -2.71 5.62
C ILE A 89 4.59 -1.78 4.79
N LEU A 90 3.98 -0.79 4.12
CA LEU A 90 4.72 0.21 3.35
C LEU A 90 5.57 1.10 4.24
N GLU A 91 5.03 1.56 5.36
CA GLU A 91 5.72 2.47 6.29
C GLU A 91 6.96 1.82 6.89
N ASP A 92 6.89 0.54 7.25
CA ASP A 92 8.02 -0.26 7.73
C ASP A 92 9.19 -0.27 6.73
N VAL A 93 8.92 -0.53 5.46
CA VAL A 93 9.94 -0.58 4.40
C VAL A 93 10.43 0.82 4.00
N MET A 94 9.54 1.80 4.04
CA MET A 94 9.86 3.18 3.64
C MET A 94 10.60 3.96 4.72
N LEU A 95 10.60 3.52 5.99
CA LEU A 95 11.21 4.24 7.11
C LEU A 95 12.68 4.55 6.84
N ASP A 96 13.47 3.54 6.47
CA ASP A 96 14.89 3.70 6.17
C ASP A 96 15.13 4.60 4.94
N VAL A 97 14.29 4.44 3.92
CA VAL A 97 14.37 5.26 2.68
C VAL A 97 14.10 6.73 2.99
N MET A 98 13.08 7.01 3.80
CA MET A 98 12.70 8.38 4.18
C MET A 98 13.69 9.03 5.13
N TYR A 99 14.41 8.24 5.94
CA TYR A 99 15.49 8.74 6.78
C TYR A 99 16.74 9.10 5.95
N ASP A 100 17.10 8.25 4.99
CA ASP A 100 18.33 8.41 4.22
C ASP A 100 18.22 9.40 3.06
N ALA A 101 17.05 9.51 2.42
CA ALA A 101 16.86 10.36 1.24
C ALA A 101 17.23 11.84 1.48
N PRO A 102 16.83 12.49 2.60
CA PRO A 102 17.24 13.87 2.89
C PRO A 102 18.75 14.02 3.14
N SER A 103 19.38 12.97 3.68
CA SER A 103 20.80 12.98 4.06
C SER A 103 21.72 12.72 2.87
N GLN A 104 21.28 11.94 1.88
CA GLN A 104 22.08 11.48 0.75
C GLN A 104 21.64 12.14 -0.56
N LYS A 105 22.18 13.35 -0.81
CA LYS A 105 21.84 14.18 -2.00
C LYS A 105 22.12 13.55 -3.37
N GLN A 106 22.82 12.42 -3.44
CA GLN A 106 23.16 11.74 -4.68
C GLN A 106 22.14 10.67 -5.10
N ILE A 107 21.13 10.36 -4.27
CA ILE A 107 20.10 9.39 -4.64
C ILE A 107 19.21 10.00 -5.72
N ASN A 108 19.14 9.34 -6.88
CA ASN A 108 18.29 9.76 -7.99
C ASN A 108 17.00 8.92 -8.05
N GLU A 109 17.12 7.61 -7.81
CA GLU A 109 15.99 6.68 -7.88
C GLU A 109 16.07 5.61 -6.78
N VAL A 110 14.91 5.24 -6.23
CA VAL A 110 14.73 4.15 -5.27
C VAL A 110 13.75 3.15 -5.86
N LEU A 111 14.16 1.88 -5.90
CA LEU A 111 13.36 0.77 -6.38
C LEU A 111 13.01 -0.19 -5.24
N ILE A 112 11.72 -0.36 -5.01
CA ILE A 112 11.17 -1.29 -4.01
C ILE A 112 10.89 -2.64 -4.69
N THR A 113 11.61 -3.66 -4.23
CA THR A 113 11.54 -5.04 -4.73
C THR A 113 10.76 -5.94 -3.78
N GLU A 114 10.36 -7.13 -4.24
CA GLU A 114 9.72 -8.14 -3.39
C GLU A 114 10.58 -8.48 -2.16
N ASP A 115 11.90 -8.61 -2.34
CA ASP A 115 12.82 -8.93 -1.24
C ASP A 115 12.86 -7.86 -0.14
N ALA A 116 12.67 -6.59 -0.49
CA ALA A 116 12.54 -5.51 0.50
C ALA A 116 11.28 -5.64 1.35
N ILE A 117 10.17 -6.05 0.76
CA ILE A 117 8.91 -6.29 1.49
C ILE A 117 9.00 -7.52 2.41
N LEU A 118 9.77 -8.52 1.97
CA LEU A 118 10.03 -9.75 2.73
C LEU A 118 11.15 -9.60 3.77
N GLY A 119 11.83 -8.44 3.83
CA GLY A 119 12.92 -8.19 4.78
C GLY A 119 14.21 -8.96 4.48
N LYS A 120 14.40 -9.44 3.24
CA LYS A 120 15.60 -10.19 2.83
C LYS A 120 16.75 -9.27 2.41
N HIS A 121 16.42 -8.22 1.66
CA HIS A 121 17.38 -7.23 1.16
C HIS A 121 16.80 -5.82 1.27
N PRO A 122 17.62 -4.80 1.53
CA PRO A 122 17.14 -3.43 1.59
C PRO A 122 16.68 -2.92 0.19
N PRO A 123 15.86 -1.85 0.14
CA PRO A 123 15.52 -1.17 -1.10
C PRO A 123 16.74 -0.80 -1.95
N ILE A 124 16.63 -0.96 -3.26
CA ILE A 124 17.72 -0.64 -4.18
C ILE A 124 17.76 0.87 -4.39
N ARG A 125 18.92 1.48 -4.17
CA ARG A 125 19.16 2.92 -4.34
C ARG A 125 20.09 3.13 -5.51
N ILE A 126 19.65 3.94 -6.46
CA ILE A 126 20.39 4.30 -7.66
C ILE A 126 20.92 5.71 -7.46
N PHE A 127 22.23 5.82 -7.40
CA PHE A 127 22.93 7.10 -7.28
C PHE A 127 23.23 7.66 -8.67
N GLU A 128 23.21 8.99 -8.79
CA GLU A 128 23.68 9.65 -9.99
C GLU A 128 25.20 9.39 -10.13
N GLN A 129 25.61 8.59 -11.12
CA GLN A 129 27.02 8.55 -11.50
C GLN A 129 27.35 9.89 -12.16
N ASP A 130 28.30 10.63 -11.58
CA ASP A 130 29.02 11.69 -12.28
C ASP A 130 29.44 11.14 -13.65
N LYS A 131 28.83 11.66 -14.71
CA LYS A 131 29.30 11.45 -16.09
C LYS A 131 30.61 12.22 -16.26
N ASP A 132 31.70 11.73 -15.67
CA ASP A 132 33.04 12.23 -15.95
C ASP A 132 34.11 11.15 -15.68
N VAL A 133 33.89 9.94 -16.22
CA VAL A 133 35.03 9.08 -16.54
C VAL A 133 35.60 9.57 -17.87
N LYS A 134 36.59 10.44 -17.76
CA LYS A 134 37.56 10.78 -18.80
C LYS A 134 37.84 9.56 -19.66
N THR A 135 37.39 9.58 -20.90
CA THR A 135 38.02 8.75 -21.93
C THR A 135 39.12 9.61 -22.54
N ALA A 136 40.33 9.12 -22.34
CA ALA A 136 41.60 9.69 -22.77
C ALA A 136 41.71 9.82 -24.30
#